data_AF-A0A7X1NBJ0-F1
#
_entry.id   AF-A0A7X1NBJ0-F1
#
_cell.length_a   1.000
_cell.length_b   1.000
_cell.length_c   1.000
_cell.angle_alpha   90.00
_cell.angle_beta   90.00
_cell.angle_gamma   90.00
#
_symmetry.space_group_name_H-M   'P 1'
#
loop_
_entity.id
_entity.type
_entity.pdbx_description
1 polymer ?
#
loop_
_entity_poly.entity_id
_entity_poly.type
_entity_poly.pdbx_seq_one_letter_code
_entity_poly.pdbx_strand_id
1 'polypeptide(L)' 'MSVTEVAQLLNVSRGYVVRKLLRKHVLRPVVVVGGRRYVPRIKAKAYSRKRKRIARRALRELSRVSQEAGVYP' A
#
# COMPACT_ATOMS: atom_id res chain seq x y z
N MET A 1 -1.93 -14.13 4.77
CA MET A 1 -2.50 -12.97 5.47
C MET A 1 -3.92 -12.75 4.98
N SER A 2 -4.88 -12.63 5.89
CA SER A 2 -6.26 -12.27 5.56
C SER A 2 -6.36 -10.84 5.02
N VAL A 3 -7.48 -10.52 4.39
CA VAL A 3 -7.79 -9.15 3.93
C VAL A 3 -7.69 -8.13 5.07
N THR A 4 -8.12 -8.50 6.28
CA THR A 4 -8.08 -7.62 7.46
C THR A 4 -6.66 -7.33 7.90
N GLU A 5 -5.80 -8.35 7.97
CA GLU A 5 -4.39 -8.18 8.34
C GLU A 5 -3.64 -7.34 7.29
N VAL A 6 -3.97 -7.50 6.01
CA VAL A 6 -3.40 -6.66 4.93
C VAL A 6 -3.88 -5.21 5.06
N ALA A 7 -5.14 -4.99 5.41
CA ALA A 7 -5.71 -3.66 5.62
C ALA A 7 -4.99 -2.94 6.78
N GLN A 8 -4.78 -3.63 7.90
CA GLN A 8 -4.01 -3.11 9.04
C GLN A 8 -2.55 -2.82 8.67
N LEU A 9 -1.87 -3.74 7.98
CA LEU A 9 -0.47 -3.56 7.55
C LEU A 9 -0.28 -2.31 6.67
N LEU A 10 -1.27 -2.00 5.85
CA LEU A 10 -1.23 -0.87 4.92
C LEU A 10 -1.88 0.40 5.48
N ASN A 11 -2.49 0.33 6.67
CA ASN A 11 -3.31 1.38 7.26
C ASN A 11 -4.40 1.90 6.29
N VAL A 12 -5.16 0.99 5.70
CA VAL A 12 -6.25 1.30 4.75
C VAL A 12 -7.52 0.53 5.09
N SER A 13 -8.65 0.92 4.51
CA SER A 13 -9.90 0.18 4.69
C SER A 13 -9.87 -1.20 4.02
N ARG A 14 -10.62 -2.16 4.57
CA ARG A 14 -10.81 -3.48 3.95
C ARG A 14 -11.39 -3.37 2.53
N GLY A 15 -12.33 -2.43 2.33
CA GLY A 15 -12.93 -2.15 1.03
C GLY A 15 -11.91 -1.74 -0.03
N TYR A 16 -10.91 -0.94 0.35
CA TYR A 16 -9.80 -0.57 -0.53
C TYR A 16 -9.00 -1.80 -0.96
N VAL A 17 -8.64 -2.67 -0.01
CA VAL A 17 -7.89 -3.90 -0.31
C VAL A 17 -8.67 -4.76 -1.32
N VAL A 18 -9.95 -5.01 -1.09
CA VAL A 18 -10.77 -5.85 -1.98
C VAL A 18 -10.96 -5.20 -3.35
N ARG A 19 -11.46 -3.96 -3.40
CA ARG A 19 -11.89 -3.29 -4.64
C ARG A 19 -10.73 -2.80 -5.49
N LYS A 20 -9.61 -2.41 -4.87
CA LYS A 20 -8.47 -1.81 -5.59
C LYS A 20 -7.26 -2.73 -5.66
N LEU A 21 -6.94 -3.48 -4.61
CA LEU A 21 -5.71 -4.29 -4.60
C LEU A 21 -5.92 -5.73 -5.09
N LEU A 22 -7.02 -6.37 -4.71
CA LEU A 22 -7.32 -7.74 -5.13
C LEU A 22 -7.99 -7.80 -6.50
N ARG A 23 -9.03 -6.97 -6.73
CA ARG A 23 -9.75 -6.93 -8.01
C ARG A 23 -8.85 -6.55 -9.19
N LYS A 24 -7.92 -5.59 -8.99
CA LYS A 24 -6.94 -5.19 -10.02
C LYS A 24 -5.67 -6.05 -10.02
N HIS A 25 -5.67 -7.16 -9.30
CA HIS A 25 -4.56 -8.13 -9.31
C HIS A 25 -3.19 -7.59 -8.86
N VAL A 26 -3.18 -6.50 -8.08
CA VAL A 26 -1.96 -5.86 -7.58
C VAL A 26 -1.21 -6.74 -6.57
N LEU A 27 -1.94 -7.54 -5.78
CA LEU A 27 -1.37 -8.38 -4.72
C LEU A 27 -1.37 -9.88 -5.07
N ARG A 28 -1.28 -10.25 -6.35
CA ARG A 28 -1.21 -11.67 -6.75
C ARG A 28 0.10 -12.33 -6.25
N PRO A 29 0.06 -13.64 -5.93
CA PRO A 29 -1.12 -14.53 -5.99
C PRO A 29 -2.08 -14.32 -4.80
N VAL A 30 -3.34 -14.70 -4.98
CA VAL A 30 -4.36 -14.69 -3.92
C VAL A 30 -4.86 -16.12 -3.75
N VAL A 31 -4.74 -16.65 -2.54
CA VAL A 31 -5.20 -17.99 -2.20
C VAL A 31 -6.61 -17.89 -1.62
N VAL A 32 -7.51 -18.76 -2.04
CA VAL A 32 -8.88 -18.82 -1.51
C VAL A 32 -9.05 -20.11 -0.74
N VAL A 33 -9.42 -20.02 0.54
CA VAL A 33 -9.67 -21.17 1.42
C VAL A 33 -11.00 -20.94 2.12
N GLY A 34 -11.96 -21.85 1.96
CA GLY A 34 -13.30 -21.74 2.57
C GLY A 34 -14.01 -20.41 2.26
N GLY A 35 -13.91 -19.93 1.00
CA GLY A 35 -14.49 -18.65 0.57
C GLY A 35 -13.75 -17.39 1.06
N ARG A 36 -12.72 -17.54 1.91
CA ARG A 36 -11.91 -16.43 2.42
C ARG A 36 -10.66 -16.24 1.55
N ARG A 37 -10.31 -14.98 1.29
CA ARG A 37 -9.15 -14.60 0.47
C ARG A 37 -7.94 -14.31 1.34
N TYR A 38 -6.80 -14.87 0.95
CA TYR A 38 -5.52 -14.73 1.60
C TYR A 38 -4.44 -14.25 0.63
N VAL A 39 -3.64 -13.30 1.10
CA VAL A 39 -2.48 -12.77 0.38
C VAL A 39 -1.21 -13.29 1.03
N PRO A 40 -0.21 -13.74 0.26
CA PRO A 40 1.11 -14.08 0.79
C PRO A 40 1.73 -12.89 1.55
N ARG A 41 2.22 -13.15 2.76
CA ARG A 41 2.78 -12.13 3.64
C ARG A 41 3.93 -11.35 2.98
N ILE A 42 4.78 -12.06 2.24
CA ILE A 42 5.93 -11.48 1.53
C ILE A 42 5.45 -10.44 0.50
N LYS A 43 4.42 -10.76 -0.30
CA LYS A 43 3.87 -9.84 -1.30
C LYS A 43 3.23 -8.61 -0.66
N ALA A 44 2.45 -8.80 0.41
CA ALA A 44 1.85 -7.68 1.14
C ALA A 44 2.92 -6.74 1.73
N LYS A 45 3.98 -7.29 2.33
CA LYS A 45 5.11 -6.50 2.85
C LYS A 45 5.89 -5.79 1.74
N ALA A 46 6.16 -6.46 0.62
CA ALA A 46 6.85 -5.86 -0.52
C ALA A 46 6.05 -4.67 -1.09
N TYR A 47 4.73 -4.82 -1.22
CA TYR A 47 3.84 -3.74 -1.63
C TYR A 47 3.88 -2.56 -0.65
N SER A 48 3.78 -2.83 0.66
CA SER A 48 3.90 -1.79 1.71
C SER A 48 5.20 -1.01 1.60
N ARG A 49 6.35 -1.70 1.47
CA ARG A 49 7.67 -1.08 1.30
C ARG A 49 7.74 -0.21 0.05
N LYS A 50 7.22 -0.70 -1.09
CA LYS A 50 7.17 0.06 -2.34
C LYS A 50 6.36 1.36 -2.17
N ARG A 51 5.17 1.27 -1.56
CA ARG A 51 4.31 2.46 -1.32
C ARG A 51 4.95 3.46 -0.37
N LYS A 52 5.59 2.99 0.72
CA LYS A 52 6.34 3.87 1.64
C LYS A 52 7.51 4.57 0.94
N ARG A 53 8.23 3.88 0.05
CA ARG A 53 9.32 4.48 -0.73
C ARG A 53 8.80 5.60 -1.64
N ILE A 54 7.71 5.34 -2.38
CA ILE A 54 7.09 6.33 -3.26
C ILE A 54 6.61 7.54 -2.45
N ALA A 55 5.92 7.32 -1.34
CA ALA A 55 5.42 8.40 -0.49
C ALA A 55 6.56 9.27 0.06
N ARG A 56 7.66 8.66 0.53
CA ARG A 56 8.85 9.40 0.99
C ARG A 56 9.49 10.20 -0.13
N ARG A 57 9.57 9.65 -1.34
CA ARG A 57 10.12 10.36 -2.50
C ARG A 57 9.25 11.57 -2.86
N ALA A 58 7.94 11.37 -2.98
CA ALA A 58 6.99 12.45 -3.27
C ALA A 58 7.06 13.55 -2.19
N LEU A 59 7.13 13.17 -0.91
CA LEU A 59 7.28 14.14 0.17
C LEU A 59 8.60 14.93 0.04
N ARG A 60 9.73 14.28 -0.25
CA ARG A 60 11.01 14.96 -0.49
C ARG A 60 10.94 15.93 -1.66
N GLU A 61 10.28 15.53 -2.75
CA GLU A 61 10.09 16.37 -3.93
C GLU A 61 9.23 17.60 -3.59
N LEU A 62 8.13 17.42 -2.86
CA LEU A 62 7.32 18.53 -2.36
C LEU A 62 8.11 19.46 -1.43
N SER A 63 8.86 18.91 -0.48
CA SER A 63 9.71 19.70 0.43
C SER A 63 10.77 20.50 -0.33
N ARG A 64 11.42 19.90 -1.34
CA ARG A 64 12.39 20.59 -2.18
C ARG A 64 11.77 21.77 -2.92
N VAL A 65 10.60 21.56 -3.55
CA VAL A 65 9.87 22.63 -4.26
C VAL A 65 9.46 23.75 -3.30
N SER A 66 9.00 23.41 -2.09
CA SER A 66 8.65 24.41 -1.07
C SER A 66 9.85 25.23 -0.58
N GLN A 67 11.03 24.60 -0.45
CA GLN A 67 12.28 25.29 -0.09
C GLN A 67 12.77 26.20 -1.23
N GLU A 68 12.76 25.72 -2.47
CA GLU A 68 13.10 26.52 -3.65
C GLU A 68 12.14 27.72 -3.83
N ALA A 69 10.87 27.55 -3.46
CA ALA A 69 9.86 28.61 -3.48
C ALA A 69 9.87 29.54 -2.24
N GLY A 70 10.77 29.32 -1.27
CA GLY A 70 10.87 30.13 -0.06
C GLY A 70 9.65 30.09 0.87
N VAL A 71 8.78 29.09 0.73
CA VAL A 71 7.51 28.99 1.49
C VAL A 71 7.75 28.54 2.93
N TYR A 72 8.85 27.83 3.17
CA TYR A 72 9.37 27.51 4.50
C TYR A 72 10.89 27.70 4.49
N PRO A 73 11.48 28.46 5.44
CA PRO A 73 12.93 28.56 5.58
C PRO A 73 13.58 27.20 5.91
#